data_AF-A0A1X7VQQ4-F1
#
_entry.id   AF-A0A1X7VQQ4-F1
#
_cell.length_a   1.000
_cell.length_b   1.000
_cell.length_c   1.000
_cell.angle_alpha   90.00
_cell.angle_beta   90.00
_cell.angle_gamma   90.00
#
_symmetry.space_group_name_H-M   'P 1'
#
loop_
_entity.id
_entity.type
_entity.pdbx_description
1 polymer ?
#
loop_
_entity_poly.entity_id
_entity_poly.type
_entity_poly.pdbx_seq_one_letter_code
_entity_poly.pdbx_strand_id
1 'polypeptide(L)'
;MLRECGHPIATIKAVHTGANAAKTPPDDAGGLEPVVMLARTARVMLTSNLWVEVGLVNGAMGTVEAICYKETMPPHLPVAVMVRFDHYTGPTVHDGTVPITPIRHNWSSSGGQCSRLQLPLKLAWAVTIHKSQGLTLDKVVIDVGKKEFSCGLTFVACSRVRKLKDILFMPLFPLPRLKSIANNKRLQERKEEDQRLLSLQETTAEPTIEDTSHMEWI
;
A
#
# COMPACT_ATOMS: atom_id res chain seq x y z
N MET A 1 5.67 -17.23 -8.98
CA MET A 1 6.07 -15.81 -9.02
C MET A 1 7.54 -15.58 -8.67
N LEU A 2 8.00 -15.73 -7.42
CA LEU A 2 9.45 -15.58 -7.13
C LEU A 2 10.32 -16.70 -7.73
N ARG A 3 9.85 -17.95 -7.66
CA ARG A 3 10.53 -19.10 -8.29
C ARG A 3 10.54 -19.03 -9.82
N GLU A 4 9.60 -18.30 -10.40
CA GLU A 4 9.51 -18.05 -11.85
C GLU A 4 10.48 -16.97 -12.33
N CYS A 5 11.07 -16.19 -11.42
CA CYS A 5 12.07 -15.19 -11.79
C CYS A 5 13.37 -15.83 -12.31
N GLY A 6 13.57 -17.14 -12.13
CA GLY A 6 14.77 -17.85 -12.60
C GLY A 6 16.06 -17.48 -11.86
N HIS A 7 15.97 -16.68 -10.79
CA HIS A 7 17.09 -16.21 -9.99
C HIS A 7 17.06 -16.79 -8.58
N PRO A 8 18.22 -16.92 -7.90
CA PRO A 8 18.28 -17.29 -6.50
C PRO A 8 17.44 -16.35 -5.62
N ILE A 9 16.73 -16.93 -4.66
CA ILE A 9 15.88 -16.19 -3.72
C ILE A 9 16.67 -15.93 -2.44
N ALA A 10 16.89 -14.66 -2.11
CA ALA A 10 17.43 -14.20 -0.85
C ALA A 10 16.31 -14.10 0.19
N THR A 11 16.34 -14.96 1.21
CA THR A 11 15.44 -14.87 2.38
C THR A 11 16.13 -14.02 3.45
N ILE A 12 15.69 -12.79 3.68
CA ILE A 12 16.36 -11.80 4.54
C ILE A 12 15.58 -11.64 5.85
N LYS A 13 16.20 -11.98 6.97
CA LYS A 13 15.62 -11.85 8.31
C LYS A 13 15.95 -10.49 8.92
N ALA A 14 14.96 -9.90 9.58
CA ALA A 14 15.15 -8.66 10.31
C ALA A 14 16.01 -8.88 11.57
N VAL A 15 16.65 -7.80 12.03
CA VAL A 15 17.33 -7.78 13.32
C VAL A 15 16.41 -7.11 14.35
N HIS A 16 16.19 -7.78 15.47
CA HIS A 16 15.24 -7.36 16.49
C HIS A 16 15.93 -6.99 17.81
N THR A 17 15.33 -6.08 18.57
CA THR A 17 15.71 -5.77 19.95
C THR A 17 14.43 -5.68 20.80
N GLY A 18 14.47 -6.17 22.04
CA GLY A 18 13.34 -6.14 22.97
C GLY A 18 12.48 -7.42 22.93
N ALA A 19 11.76 -7.67 24.02
CA ALA A 19 10.89 -8.83 24.16
C ALA A 19 9.71 -8.73 23.18
N ASN A 20 9.37 -9.85 22.51
CA ASN A 20 8.30 -9.95 21.51
C ASN A 20 8.48 -9.15 20.21
N ALA A 21 9.57 -8.40 20.01
CA ALA A 21 9.77 -7.60 18.81
C ALA A 21 9.77 -8.40 17.49
N ALA A 22 10.15 -9.68 17.55
CA ALA A 22 10.08 -10.60 16.41
C ALA A 22 8.65 -11.06 16.06
N LYS A 23 7.73 -11.04 17.03
CA LYS A 23 6.33 -11.47 16.89
C LYS A 23 5.39 -10.31 16.55
N THR A 24 5.83 -9.08 16.75
CA THR A 24 5.06 -7.87 16.45
C THR A 24 4.66 -7.83 14.96
N PRO A 25 3.39 -7.57 14.63
CA PRO A 25 2.96 -7.39 13.24
C PRO A 25 3.72 -6.25 12.53
N PRO A 26 3.90 -6.30 11.20
CA PRO A 26 4.57 -5.23 10.46
C PRO A 26 3.95 -3.85 10.64
N ASP A 27 2.60 -3.76 10.73
CA ASP A 27 1.90 -2.49 10.89
C ASP A 27 2.28 -1.77 12.19
N ASP A 28 2.49 -2.52 13.27
CA ASP A 28 2.97 -1.99 14.56
C ASP A 28 4.50 -1.77 14.59
N ALA A 29 5.23 -2.32 13.62
CA ALA A 29 6.67 -2.23 13.48
C ALA A 29 7.09 -1.26 12.34
N GLY A 30 6.26 -0.24 12.06
CA GLY A 30 6.56 0.80 11.07
C GLY A 30 6.52 0.32 9.62
N GLY A 31 5.78 -0.74 9.32
CA GLY A 31 5.69 -1.36 7.99
C GLY A 31 6.88 -2.25 7.63
N LEU A 32 7.76 -2.56 8.60
CA LEU A 32 8.93 -3.42 8.39
C LEU A 32 8.58 -4.89 8.58
N GLU A 33 8.79 -5.71 7.56
CA GLU A 33 8.52 -7.15 7.63
C GLU A 33 9.56 -7.89 8.50
N PRO A 34 9.17 -8.92 9.27
CA PRO A 34 10.13 -9.73 10.01
C PRO A 34 11.05 -10.55 9.07
N VAL A 35 10.54 -10.91 7.89
CA VAL A 35 11.30 -11.60 6.84
C VAL A 35 10.89 -11.04 5.48
N VAL A 36 11.87 -10.64 4.67
CA VAL A 36 11.67 -10.21 3.27
C VAL A 36 12.31 -11.24 2.36
N MET A 37 11.57 -11.74 1.37
CA MET A 37 12.14 -12.60 0.33
C MET A 37 12.32 -11.79 -0.94
N LEU A 38 13.53 -11.72 -1.48
CA LEU A 38 13.84 -10.97 -2.69
C LEU A 38 14.55 -11.86 -3.71
N ALA A 39 14.36 -11.55 -4.98
CA ALA A 39 15.18 -12.08 -6.07
C ALA A 39 15.44 -10.93 -7.05
N ARG A 40 16.48 -11.05 -7.87
CA ARG A 40 16.64 -10.17 -9.01
C ARG A 40 15.40 -10.26 -9.90
N THR A 41 15.02 -9.13 -10.50
CA THR A 41 13.77 -8.89 -11.26
C THR A 41 12.48 -8.98 -10.46
N ALA A 42 12.53 -9.16 -9.12
CA ALA A 42 11.32 -9.19 -8.32
C ALA A 42 10.67 -7.80 -8.25
N ARG A 43 9.34 -7.77 -8.41
CA ARG A 43 8.53 -6.59 -8.12
C ARG A 43 8.41 -6.38 -6.63
N VAL A 44 8.71 -5.17 -6.19
CA VAL A 44 8.69 -4.73 -4.80
C VAL A 44 7.89 -3.46 -4.64
N MET A 45 7.42 -3.25 -3.41
CA MET A 45 6.75 -2.04 -2.94
C MET A 45 7.52 -1.51 -1.75
N LEU A 46 7.76 -0.20 -1.75
CA LEU A 46 8.31 0.53 -0.61
C LEU A 46 7.25 0.62 0.50
N THR A 47 7.63 0.34 1.74
CA THR A 47 6.71 0.32 2.89
C THR A 47 6.84 1.53 3.81
N SER A 48 7.68 2.50 3.45
CA SER A 48 7.93 3.71 4.24
C SER A 48 8.19 4.91 3.33
N ASN A 49 7.93 6.12 3.83
CA ASN A 49 8.29 7.34 3.13
C ASN A 49 9.78 7.62 3.35
N LEU A 50 10.57 7.58 2.29
CA LEU A 50 12.00 7.89 2.34
C LEU A 50 12.29 9.29 1.78
N TRP A 51 11.63 9.66 0.68
CA TRP A 51 11.77 10.98 0.05
C TRP A 51 10.55 11.28 -0.82
N VAL A 52 9.60 12.02 -0.24
CA VAL A 52 8.27 12.24 -0.83
C VAL A 52 8.35 13.05 -2.13
N GLU A 53 9.15 14.11 -2.16
CA GLU A 53 9.26 15.06 -3.28
C GLU A 53 9.66 14.41 -4.61
N VAL A 54 10.42 13.32 -4.54
CA VAL A 54 10.95 12.60 -5.71
C VAL A 54 10.29 11.25 -5.94
N GLY A 55 9.22 10.93 -5.20
CA GLY A 55 8.40 9.73 -5.40
C GLY A 55 8.79 8.49 -4.61
N LEU A 56 9.71 8.56 -3.64
CA LEU A 56 10.01 7.45 -2.71
C LEU A 56 9.07 7.48 -1.51
N VAL A 57 7.81 7.15 -1.79
CA VAL A 57 6.70 7.12 -0.82
C VAL A 57 6.28 5.69 -0.48
N ASN A 58 5.60 5.51 0.64
CA ASN A 58 4.95 4.25 0.96
C ASN A 58 3.95 3.87 -0.15
N GLY A 59 4.10 2.68 -0.71
CA GLY A 59 3.35 2.21 -1.88
C GLY A 59 4.10 2.38 -3.20
N ALA A 60 5.24 3.10 -3.24
CA ALA A 60 6.04 3.24 -4.46
C ALA A 60 6.51 1.87 -4.94
N MET A 61 6.24 1.60 -6.22
CA MET A 61 6.50 0.31 -6.84
C MET A 61 7.82 0.35 -7.61
N GLY A 62 8.56 -0.76 -7.58
CA GLY A 62 9.83 -0.87 -8.26
C GLY A 62 10.24 -2.31 -8.53
N THR A 63 11.34 -2.44 -9.28
CA THR A 63 11.92 -3.72 -9.68
C THR A 63 13.32 -3.84 -9.08
N VAL A 64 13.60 -4.97 -8.42
CA VAL A 64 14.92 -5.26 -7.87
C VAL A 64 15.90 -5.58 -9.00
N GLU A 65 16.99 -4.84 -9.08
CA GLU A 65 18.05 -5.03 -10.07
C GLU A 65 19.24 -5.77 -9.47
N ALA A 66 19.59 -5.46 -8.21
CA ALA A 66 20.67 -6.13 -7.49
C ALA A 66 20.42 -6.15 -5.98
N ILE A 67 21.01 -7.15 -5.31
CA ILE A 67 21.04 -7.26 -3.85
C ILE A 67 22.51 -7.24 -3.43
N CYS A 68 22.92 -6.17 -2.75
CA CYS A 68 24.32 -5.89 -2.47
C CYS A 68 24.69 -6.31 -1.06
N TYR A 69 25.47 -7.38 -0.97
CA TYR A 69 26.10 -7.85 0.25
C TYR A 69 27.58 -7.45 0.28
N LYS A 70 28.11 -7.15 1.47
CA LYS A 70 29.56 -6.91 1.65
C LYS A 70 30.27 -8.20 2.08
N GLU A 71 30.10 -8.59 3.34
CA GLU A 71 30.72 -9.78 3.94
C GLU A 71 29.68 -10.81 4.40
N THR A 72 28.40 -10.44 4.41
CA THR A 72 27.29 -11.28 4.85
C THR A 72 26.59 -11.93 3.66
N MET A 73 25.69 -12.87 3.93
CA MET A 73 24.82 -13.49 2.94
C MET A 73 23.43 -13.72 3.56
N PRO A 74 22.38 -13.99 2.76
CA PRO A 74 21.12 -14.45 3.30
C PRO A 74 21.35 -15.59 4.33
N PRO A 75 20.73 -15.53 5.53
CA PRO A 75 19.57 -14.71 5.85
C PRO A 75 19.84 -13.31 6.43
N HIS A 76 21.08 -12.85 6.43
CA HIS A 76 21.43 -11.54 6.99
C HIS A 76 20.99 -10.38 6.09
N LEU A 77 20.95 -9.19 6.66
CA LEU A 77 20.64 -7.96 5.94
C LEU A 77 21.74 -7.65 4.91
N PRO A 78 21.37 -7.27 3.68
CA PRO A 78 22.31 -6.69 2.72
C PRO A 78 22.67 -5.26 3.15
N VAL A 79 23.73 -4.72 2.55
CA VAL A 79 24.09 -3.29 2.71
C VAL A 79 23.04 -2.43 2.01
N ALA A 80 22.63 -2.83 0.80
CA ALA A 80 21.59 -2.17 0.04
C ALA A 80 20.92 -3.12 -0.95
N VAL A 81 19.72 -2.77 -1.39
CA VAL A 81 19.05 -3.36 -2.55
C VAL A 81 18.92 -2.26 -3.61
N MET A 82 19.43 -2.50 -4.80
CA MET A 82 19.28 -1.57 -5.92
C MET A 82 17.91 -1.78 -6.56
N VAL A 83 17.06 -0.76 -6.51
CA VAL A 83 15.68 -0.81 -7.01
C VAL A 83 15.48 0.26 -8.06
N ARG A 84 14.94 -0.13 -9.22
CA ARG A 84 14.41 0.80 -10.23
C ARG A 84 12.95 1.07 -9.92
N PHE A 85 12.61 2.27 -9.45
CA PHE A 85 11.24 2.67 -9.14
C PHE A 85 10.53 3.22 -10.38
N ASP A 86 9.24 2.93 -10.52
CA ASP A 86 8.49 3.22 -11.76
C ASP A 86 8.25 4.72 -11.99
N HIS A 87 8.10 5.50 -10.91
CA HIS A 87 7.75 6.93 -10.96
C HIS A 87 8.73 7.81 -10.17
N TYR A 88 9.96 7.32 -9.96
CA TYR A 88 10.99 8.06 -9.27
C TYR A 88 11.62 9.10 -10.18
N THR A 89 11.73 10.34 -9.70
CA THR A 89 12.24 11.49 -10.48
C THR A 89 13.54 12.07 -9.92
N GLY A 90 14.06 11.50 -8.83
CA GLY A 90 15.28 11.99 -8.18
C GLY A 90 16.58 11.43 -8.79
N PRO A 91 17.73 11.73 -8.15
CA PRO A 91 19.03 11.23 -8.58
C PRO A 91 19.15 9.71 -8.48
N THR A 92 19.77 9.08 -9.47
CA THR A 92 19.96 7.62 -9.49
C THR A 92 21.44 7.26 -9.45
N VAL A 93 21.72 6.04 -9.00
CA VAL A 93 23.02 5.38 -9.06
C VAL A 93 22.90 4.25 -10.07
N HIS A 94 23.91 4.07 -10.92
CA HIS A 94 24.07 2.95 -11.88
C HIS A 94 22.78 2.49 -12.57
N ASP A 95 22.60 2.86 -13.85
CA ASP A 95 21.48 2.45 -14.70
C ASP A 95 20.09 2.83 -14.19
N GLY A 96 19.93 3.95 -13.48
CA GLY A 96 18.61 4.43 -13.08
C GLY A 96 18.05 3.77 -11.82
N THR A 97 18.91 3.20 -10.97
CA THR A 97 18.49 2.54 -9.73
C THR A 97 18.72 3.42 -8.50
N VAL A 98 18.01 3.12 -7.43
CA VAL A 98 18.14 3.78 -6.13
C VAL A 98 18.57 2.73 -5.10
N PRO A 99 19.63 2.98 -4.32
CA PRO A 99 20.01 2.10 -3.22
C PRO A 99 19.02 2.22 -2.07
N ILE A 100 18.35 1.12 -1.73
CA ILE A 100 17.48 1.02 -0.55
C ILE A 100 18.23 0.28 0.54
N THR A 101 18.51 0.97 1.64
CA THR A 101 19.24 0.44 2.80
C THR A 101 18.27 0.01 3.91
N PRO A 102 18.66 -0.94 4.78
CA PRO A 102 17.87 -1.26 5.97
C PRO A 102 17.63 -0.02 6.85
N ILE A 103 16.41 0.14 7.36
CA ILE A 103 16.04 1.20 8.29
C ILE A 103 15.58 0.59 9.63
N ARG A 104 15.75 1.33 10.72
CA ARG A 104 15.31 0.91 12.06
C ARG A 104 14.03 1.63 12.44
N HIS A 105 13.04 0.87 12.89
CA HIS A 105 11.89 1.39 13.60
C HIS A 105 11.96 1.00 15.08
N ASN A 106 11.66 1.95 15.96
CA ASN A 106 11.64 1.75 17.42
C ASN A 106 10.24 2.04 17.96
N TRP A 107 9.79 1.26 18.93
CA TRP A 107 8.49 1.44 19.57
C TRP A 107 8.51 0.95 21.02
N SER A 108 7.55 1.43 21.81
CA SER A 108 7.33 0.99 23.19
C SER A 108 6.34 -0.18 23.22
N SER A 109 6.68 -1.24 23.95
CA SER A 109 5.78 -2.37 24.23
C SER A 109 5.69 -2.60 25.75
N SER A 110 4.74 -3.42 26.19
CA SER A 110 4.59 -3.76 27.62
C SER A 110 5.85 -4.39 28.23
N GLY A 111 6.69 -5.02 27.42
CA GLY A 111 8.00 -5.58 27.81
C GLY A 111 9.19 -4.63 27.67
N GLY A 112 8.97 -3.33 27.42
CA GLY A 112 10.02 -2.32 27.27
C GLY A 112 10.22 -1.83 25.83
N GLN A 113 11.33 -1.14 25.60
CA GLN A 113 11.70 -0.61 24.28
C GLN A 113 12.02 -1.74 23.30
N CYS A 114 11.40 -1.69 22.13
CA CYS A 114 11.54 -2.66 21.06
C CYS A 114 12.03 -1.98 19.78
N SER A 115 12.75 -2.73 18.94
CA SER A 115 13.11 -2.26 17.60
C SER A 115 13.19 -3.36 16.57
N ARG A 116 13.05 -2.98 15.30
CA ARG A 116 13.22 -3.82 14.12
C ARG A 116 14.05 -3.07 13.09
N LEU A 117 15.13 -3.71 12.64
CA LEU A 117 15.95 -3.25 11.53
C LEU A 117 15.70 -4.18 10.33
N GLN A 118 15.20 -3.61 9.23
CA GLN A 118 14.89 -4.33 7.99
C GLN A 118 14.87 -3.36 6.80
N LEU A 119 15.00 -3.89 5.59
CA LEU A 119 14.64 -3.16 4.36
C LEU A 119 13.17 -2.70 4.39
N PRO A 120 12.85 -1.43 4.05
CA PRO A 120 11.48 -0.96 3.90
C PRO A 120 10.86 -1.43 2.58
N LEU A 121 11.01 -2.70 2.24
CA LEU A 121 10.56 -3.31 1.00
C LEU A 121 9.73 -4.56 1.30
N LYS A 122 8.69 -4.76 0.51
CA LYS A 122 7.96 -6.02 0.45
C LYS A 122 7.77 -6.46 -1.00
N LEU A 123 7.60 -7.75 -1.24
CA LEU A 123 7.21 -8.24 -2.55
C LEU A 123 5.85 -7.68 -2.93
N ALA A 124 5.71 -7.32 -4.21
CA ALA A 124 4.54 -6.62 -4.71
C ALA A 124 4.05 -7.19 -6.05
N TRP A 125 4.26 -8.49 -6.28
CA TRP A 125 3.58 -9.21 -7.37
C TRP A 125 2.06 -9.29 -7.15
N ALA A 126 1.64 -9.32 -5.89
CA ALA A 126 0.26 -9.17 -5.48
C ALA A 126 0.22 -8.23 -4.27
N VAL A 127 -0.73 -7.31 -4.27
CA VAL A 127 -0.97 -6.37 -3.17
C VAL A 127 -2.41 -6.56 -2.73
N THR A 128 -2.66 -6.53 -1.43
CA THR A 128 -4.03 -6.58 -0.92
C THR A 128 -4.79 -5.34 -1.33
N ILE A 129 -6.10 -5.47 -1.57
CA ILE A 129 -6.97 -4.35 -1.95
C ILE A 129 -6.81 -3.17 -0.97
N HIS A 130 -6.73 -3.45 0.35
CA HIS A 130 -6.48 -2.42 1.36
C HIS A 130 -5.17 -1.67 1.18
N LYS A 131 -4.06 -2.37 0.91
CA LYS A 131 -2.75 -1.71 0.70
C LYS A 131 -2.65 -1.03 -0.67
N SER A 132 -3.61 -1.29 -1.57
CA SER A 132 -3.73 -0.55 -2.83
C SER A 132 -4.56 0.74 -2.70
N GLN A 133 -5.26 0.95 -1.59
CA GLN A 133 -6.10 2.13 -1.41
C GLN A 133 -5.26 3.42 -1.50
N GLY A 134 -5.68 4.34 -2.36
CA GLY A 134 -4.95 5.58 -2.66
C GLY A 134 -3.90 5.44 -3.78
N LEU A 135 -3.53 4.22 -4.18
CA LEU A 135 -2.65 4.00 -5.33
C LEU A 135 -3.43 4.16 -6.65
N THR A 136 -2.75 4.69 -7.66
CA THR A 136 -3.17 4.60 -9.06
C THR A 136 -2.24 3.61 -9.76
N LEU A 137 -2.80 2.60 -10.42
CA LEU A 137 -2.09 1.52 -11.10
C LEU A 137 -2.41 1.57 -12.59
N ASP A 138 -1.46 1.17 -13.43
CA ASP A 138 -1.66 1.17 -14.88
C ASP A 138 -2.54 0.02 -15.36
N LYS A 139 -2.26 -1.21 -14.87
CA LYS A 139 -3.00 -2.44 -15.18
C LYS A 139 -3.07 -3.33 -13.95
N VAL A 140 -4.20 -4.00 -13.75
CA VAL A 140 -4.41 -4.87 -12.59
C VAL A 140 -5.06 -6.20 -12.96
N VAL A 141 -4.58 -7.26 -12.32
CA VAL A 141 -5.30 -8.52 -12.21
C VAL A 141 -5.86 -8.60 -10.80
N ILE A 142 -7.18 -8.68 -10.68
CA ILE A 142 -7.88 -8.61 -9.41
C ILE A 142 -8.41 -10.00 -9.05
N ASP A 143 -7.95 -10.52 -7.92
CA ASP A 143 -8.60 -11.62 -7.21
C ASP A 143 -9.37 -11.06 -6.01
N VAL A 144 -10.69 -11.13 -6.08
CA VAL A 144 -11.61 -10.70 -5.01
C VAL A 144 -12.00 -11.86 -4.07
N GLY A 145 -11.35 -13.02 -4.17
CA GLY A 145 -11.59 -14.21 -3.36
C GLY A 145 -12.99 -14.79 -3.58
N LYS A 146 -13.53 -15.56 -2.61
CA LYS A 146 -14.90 -16.12 -2.70
C LYS A 146 -15.99 -15.17 -2.18
N LYS A 147 -15.64 -14.25 -1.27
CA LYS A 147 -16.55 -13.32 -0.59
C LYS A 147 -15.84 -12.00 -0.33
N GLU A 148 -16.60 -10.91 -0.27
CA GLU A 148 -16.10 -9.64 0.26
C GLU A 148 -16.15 -9.68 1.78
N PHE A 149 -15.00 -9.58 2.45
CA PHE A 149 -14.95 -9.52 3.91
C PHE A 149 -15.29 -8.12 4.46
N SER A 150 -15.15 -7.09 3.62
CA SER A 150 -15.57 -5.72 3.90
C SER A 150 -16.32 -5.13 2.71
N CYS A 151 -17.28 -4.24 2.97
CA CYS A 151 -18.06 -3.60 1.92
C CYS A 151 -17.17 -2.65 1.11
N GLY A 152 -17.30 -2.66 -0.22
CA GLY A 152 -16.58 -1.74 -1.11
C GLY A 152 -15.20 -2.22 -1.54
N LEU A 153 -14.75 -3.43 -1.17
CA LEU A 153 -13.46 -3.96 -1.61
C LEU A 153 -13.35 -4.09 -3.13
N THR A 154 -14.37 -4.66 -3.79
CA THR A 154 -14.36 -4.76 -5.26
C THR A 154 -14.32 -3.37 -5.90
N PHE A 155 -15.04 -2.40 -5.32
CA PHE A 155 -15.01 -1.01 -5.79
C PHE A 155 -13.62 -0.37 -5.61
N VAL A 156 -12.99 -0.53 -4.44
CA VAL A 156 -11.64 -0.03 -4.19
C VAL A 156 -10.66 -0.63 -5.20
N ALA A 157 -10.73 -1.94 -5.44
CA ALA A 157 -9.86 -2.62 -6.40
C ALA A 157 -10.06 -2.11 -7.84
N CYS A 158 -11.30 -1.95 -8.30
CA CYS A 158 -11.60 -1.43 -9.64
C CYS A 158 -11.18 0.04 -9.80
N SER A 159 -11.35 0.86 -8.77
CA SER A 159 -10.99 2.29 -8.80
C SER A 159 -9.48 2.55 -8.78
N ARG A 160 -8.63 1.52 -8.71
CA ARG A 160 -7.18 1.68 -8.78
C ARG A 160 -6.67 1.94 -10.19
N VAL A 161 -7.43 1.58 -11.23
CA VAL A 161 -7.05 1.85 -12.62
C VAL A 161 -7.95 2.90 -13.26
N ARG A 162 -7.43 3.57 -14.29
CA ARG A 162 -8.12 4.66 -14.98
C ARG A 162 -9.04 4.21 -16.10
N LYS A 163 -8.83 3.01 -16.66
CA LYS A 163 -9.58 2.51 -17.82
C LYS A 163 -10.04 1.08 -17.59
N LEU A 164 -11.26 0.78 -18.02
CA LEU A 164 -11.86 -0.56 -17.86
C LEU A 164 -11.05 -1.66 -18.54
N LYS A 165 -10.42 -1.36 -19.69
CA LYS A 165 -9.58 -2.30 -20.46
C LYS A 165 -8.32 -2.75 -19.72
N ASP A 166 -7.95 -2.03 -18.66
CA ASP A 166 -6.76 -2.29 -17.86
C ASP A 166 -7.12 -3.09 -16.58
N ILE A 167 -8.36 -3.58 -16.47
CA ILE A 167 -8.83 -4.50 -15.41
C ILE A 167 -9.01 -5.90 -15.97
N LEU A 168 -8.44 -6.89 -15.27
CA LEU A 168 -8.77 -8.29 -15.45
C LEU A 168 -9.17 -8.90 -14.11
N PHE A 169 -10.28 -9.65 -14.06
CA PHE A 169 -10.63 -10.44 -12.88
C PHE A 169 -10.13 -11.88 -13.04
N MET A 170 -9.44 -12.38 -12.01
CA MET A 170 -8.98 -13.77 -11.96
C MET A 170 -9.13 -14.32 -10.54
N PRO A 171 -9.96 -15.36 -10.32
CA PRO A 171 -10.83 -16.01 -11.31
C PRO A 171 -11.91 -15.07 -11.86
N LEU A 172 -12.51 -15.45 -13.00
CA LEU A 172 -13.60 -14.70 -13.66
C LEU A 172 -14.66 -14.26 -12.65
N PHE A 173 -15.04 -12.99 -12.69
CA PHE A 173 -16.01 -12.43 -11.76
C PHE A 173 -17.45 -12.73 -12.23
N PRO A 174 -18.20 -13.62 -11.55
CA PRO A 174 -19.48 -14.08 -12.07
C PRO A 174 -20.57 -13.00 -11.87
N LEU A 175 -21.40 -12.76 -12.89
CA LEU A 175 -22.51 -11.79 -12.82
C LEU A 175 -23.43 -11.95 -11.59
N PRO A 176 -23.80 -13.16 -11.13
CA PRO A 176 -24.56 -13.34 -9.90
C PRO A 176 -23.92 -12.68 -8.68
N ARG A 177 -22.58 -12.68 -8.62
CA ARG A 177 -21.85 -12.02 -7.53
C ARG A 177 -21.92 -10.51 -7.64
N LEU A 178 -21.83 -9.95 -8.83
CA LEU A 178 -22.03 -8.51 -9.04
C LEU A 178 -23.41 -8.06 -8.54
N LYS A 179 -24.46 -8.84 -8.89
CA LYS A 179 -25.83 -8.60 -8.42
C LYS A 179 -25.95 -8.71 -6.90
N SER A 180 -25.29 -9.70 -6.28
CA SER A 180 -25.28 -9.86 -4.83
C SER A 180 -24.63 -8.67 -4.10
N ILE A 181 -23.55 -8.09 -4.66
CA ILE A 181 -22.92 -6.89 -4.10
C ILE A 181 -23.85 -5.68 -4.25
N ALA A 182 -24.48 -5.51 -5.41
CA ALA A 182 -25.42 -4.42 -5.67
C ALA A 182 -26.62 -4.43 -4.70
N ASN A 183 -27.07 -5.62 -4.28
CA ASN A 183 -28.19 -5.80 -3.36
C ASN A 183 -27.78 -5.89 -1.88
N ASN A 184 -26.51 -5.65 -1.56
CA ASN A 184 -26.02 -5.73 -0.18
C ASN A 184 -26.56 -4.56 0.65
N LYS A 185 -27.14 -4.87 1.82
CA LYS A 185 -27.68 -3.86 2.75
C LYS A 185 -26.67 -2.75 3.08
N ARG A 186 -25.41 -3.10 3.32
CA ARG A 186 -24.34 -2.11 3.61
C ARG A 186 -24.12 -1.13 2.46
N LEU A 187 -24.30 -1.56 1.21
CA LEU A 187 -24.17 -0.68 0.04
C LEU A 187 -25.39 0.25 -0.08
N GLN A 188 -26.59 -0.23 0.27
CA GLN A 188 -27.79 0.62 0.30
C GLN A 188 -27.68 1.68 1.40
N GLU A 189 -27.26 1.31 2.61
CA GLU A 189 -26.96 2.25 3.70
C GLU A 189 -25.92 3.31 3.30
N ARG A 190 -24.91 2.94 2.49
CA ARG A 190 -23.95 3.89 1.92
C ARG A 190 -24.58 4.84 0.91
N LYS A 191 -25.45 4.36 0.02
CA LYS A 191 -26.15 5.21 -0.97
C LYS A 191 -27.08 6.21 -0.30
N GLU A 192 -27.79 5.80 0.74
CA GLU A 192 -28.66 6.67 1.53
C GLU A 192 -27.84 7.77 2.22
N GLU A 193 -26.68 7.43 2.78
CA GLU A 193 -25.77 8.41 3.37
C GLU A 193 -25.17 9.37 2.33
N ASP A 194 -24.77 8.88 1.16
CA ASP A 194 -24.29 9.73 0.06
C ASP A 194 -25.38 10.73 -0.39
N GLN A 195 -26.64 10.29 -0.46
CA GLN A 195 -27.78 11.17 -0.74
C GLN A 195 -27.99 12.23 0.35
N ARG A 196 -27.89 11.83 1.63
CA ARG A 196 -27.98 12.76 2.76
C ARG A 196 -26.86 13.81 2.74
N LEU A 197 -25.64 13.41 2.37
CA LEU A 197 -24.50 14.31 2.26
C LEU A 197 -24.68 15.29 1.08
N LEU A 198 -25.22 14.84 -0.05
CA LEU A 198 -25.55 15.71 -1.18
C LEU A 198 -26.62 16.74 -0.80
N SER A 199 -27.68 16.34 -0.11
CA SER A 199 -28.72 17.30 0.31
C SER A 199 -28.17 18.32 1.32
N LEU A 200 -27.31 17.90 2.26
CA LEU A 200 -26.64 18.81 3.19
C LEU A 200 -25.68 19.79 2.47
N GLN A 201 -24.99 19.32 1.43
CA GLN A 201 -24.14 20.17 0.61
C GLN A 201 -24.96 21.28 -0.06
N GLU A 202 -26.13 20.95 -0.62
CA GLU A 202 -27.04 21.93 -1.22
C GLU A 202 -27.52 22.96 -0.18
N THR A 203 -27.92 22.51 1.01
CA THR A 203 -28.36 23.42 2.10
C THR A 203 -27.23 24.32 2.61
N THR A 204 -25.98 23.87 2.59
CA THR A 204 -24.82 24.67 3.05
C THR A 204 -24.30 25.62 1.97
N ALA A 205 -24.59 25.34 0.70
CA ALA A 205 -24.19 26.17 -0.45
C ALA A 205 -25.14 27.34 -0.70
N GLU A 206 -26.36 27.32 -0.16
CA GLU A 206 -27.26 28.47 -0.13
C GLU A 206 -26.74 29.48 0.92
N PRO A 207 -26.31 30.69 0.53
CA PRO A 207 -26.04 31.72 1.52
C PRO A 207 -27.35 32.02 2.24
N THR A 208 -27.35 31.91 3.56
CA THR A 208 -28.41 32.45 4.41
C THR A 208 -28.46 33.97 4.23
N ILE A 209 -29.18 34.43 3.22
CA ILE A 209 -29.57 35.84 3.06
C ILE A 209 -30.76 36.08 3.97
N GLU A 210 -30.58 35.93 5.27
CA GLU A 210 -31.59 36.29 6.28
C GLU A 210 -30.87 36.60 7.59
N ASP A 211 -30.05 37.66 7.63
CA ASP A 211 -29.84 38.41 8.88
C ASP A 211 -29.21 39.82 8.69
N THR A 212 -29.83 40.69 7.89
CA THR A 212 -29.46 42.14 7.90
C THR A 212 -30.65 43.11 7.96
N SER A 213 -31.87 42.65 8.26
CA SER A 213 -33.05 43.53 8.36
C SER A 213 -33.47 43.93 9.77
N HIS A 214 -32.60 43.80 10.78
CA HIS A 214 -32.86 44.34 12.12
C HIS A 214 -31.65 45.09 12.69
N MET A 215 -31.35 46.26 12.11
CA MET A 215 -30.72 47.38 12.83
C MET A 215 -31.54 48.66 12.60
N GLU A 216 -32.81 48.61 13.02
CA GLU A 216 -33.43 49.79 13.61
C GLU A 216 -33.18 49.69 15.12
N TRP A 217 -32.51 50.69 15.70
CA TRP A 217 -32.89 51.48 16.87
C TRP A 217 -31.68 52.31 17.32
N ILE A 218 -31.80 53.64 17.13
CA ILE A 218 -31.39 54.76 18.01
C ILE A 218 -29.94 54.78 18.52
#